data_AF-A0A401Q1X4-F1
#
_entry.id   AF-A0A401Q1X4-F1
#
_cell.length_a   1.000
_cell.length_b   1.000
_cell.length_c   1.000
_cell.angle_alpha   90.00
_cell.angle_beta   90.00
_cell.angle_gamma   90.00
#
_symmetry.space_group_name_H-M   'P 1'
#
loop_
_entity.id
_entity.type
_entity.pdbx_description
1 polymer ?
#
loop_
_entity_poly.entity_id
_entity_poly.type
_entity_poly.pdbx_seq_one_letter_code
_entity_poly.pdbx_strand_id
1 'polypeptide(L)'
;NSSQSAGLVTGGLLFSVVGGKMSEGINFSDDLGRCVVMVGMPFPNINSPELQEKMSYLDKILPKTGGTSPGKLLVENLCMKAVNQSIGRAIRHREDYATIVLLDHRYTRPSILSKLPSWIKGQTHAETSFGPVLKAIGKFFRDKKICGDAVE
;
A
#
# COMPACT_ATOMS: atom_id res chain seq x y z
N ASN A 1 46.68 8.31 -9.57
CA ASN A 1 46.11 7.62 -10.74
C ASN A 1 46.27 6.13 -10.48
N SER A 2 45.24 5.30 -10.32
CA SER A 2 43.94 5.33 -11.00
C SER A 2 42.91 4.51 -10.19
N SER A 3 41.74 5.12 -9.98
CA SER A 3 40.40 4.49 -9.95
C SER A 3 40.21 3.14 -9.25
N GLN A 4 39.84 3.20 -7.96
CA GLN A 4 38.99 2.16 -7.35
C GLN A 4 37.63 2.16 -8.08
N SER A 5 37.28 1.05 -8.72
CA SER A 5 35.92 0.82 -9.22
C SER A 5 34.99 0.68 -8.01
N ALA A 6 34.23 1.73 -7.69
CA ALA A 6 33.08 1.61 -6.81
C ALA A 6 32.18 0.52 -7.40
N GLY A 7 32.02 -0.61 -6.70
CA GLY A 7 31.12 -1.68 -7.13
C GLY A 7 29.74 -1.08 -7.42
N LEU A 8 29.16 -1.42 -8.58
CA LEU A 8 27.82 -0.96 -8.95
C LEU A 8 26.85 -1.25 -7.80
N VAL A 9 26.28 -0.19 -7.22
CA VAL A 9 25.31 -0.33 -6.13
C VAL A 9 24.05 -0.96 -6.71
N THR A 10 23.77 -2.22 -6.35
CA THR A 10 22.59 -2.95 -6.81
C THR A 10 21.43 -2.77 -5.83
N GLY A 11 20.51 -1.87 -6.17
CA GLY A 11 19.24 -1.67 -5.44
C GLY A 11 19.38 -1.01 -4.06
N GLY A 12 18.23 -0.63 -3.48
CA GLY A 12 18.16 -0.02 -2.16
C GLY A 12 16.82 -0.28 -1.49
N LEU A 13 16.80 -0.23 -0.16
CA LEU A 13 15.59 -0.32 0.65
C LEU A 13 15.36 1.02 1.35
N LEU A 14 14.15 1.54 1.24
CA LEU A 14 13.72 2.73 1.95
C LEU A 14 12.63 2.36 2.95
N PHE A 15 12.88 2.63 4.22
CA PHE A 15 11.89 2.52 5.27
C PHE A 15 11.26 3.89 5.53
N SER A 16 9.93 3.94 5.55
CA SER A 16 9.19 5.16 5.84
C SER A 16 7.93 4.85 6.64
N VAL A 17 7.42 5.86 7.35
CA VAL A 17 6.19 5.76 8.14
C VAL A 17 5.05 6.35 7.32
N VAL A 18 3.93 5.62 7.23
CA VAL A 18 2.71 6.07 6.55
C VAL A 18 2.16 7.33 7.24
N GLY A 19 1.79 8.34 6.44
CA GLY A 19 1.39 9.67 6.94
C GLY A 19 2.56 10.56 7.33
N GLY A 20 3.80 10.08 7.16
CA GLY A 20 5.01 10.90 7.26
C GLY A 20 5.35 11.57 5.92
N LYS A 21 6.13 12.66 5.98
CA LYS A 21 6.55 13.45 4.81
C LYS A 21 7.11 12.61 3.65
N MET A 22 7.92 11.60 3.98
CA MET A 22 8.55 10.70 3.00
C MET A 22 7.54 9.77 2.29
N SER A 23 6.46 9.37 2.97
CA SER A 23 5.44 8.45 2.42
C SER A 23 4.36 9.16 1.59
N GLU A 24 4.22 10.47 1.77
CA GLU A 24 3.23 11.29 1.08
C GLU A 24 3.83 12.14 -0.05
N GLY A 25 5.03 12.69 0.18
CA GLY A 25 5.67 13.71 -0.65
C GLY A 25 6.77 13.21 -1.58
N ILE A 26 7.19 11.94 -1.46
CA ILE A 26 8.14 11.34 -2.39
C ILE A 26 7.40 10.47 -3.38
N ASN A 27 7.67 10.75 -4.64
CA ASN A 27 7.20 9.97 -5.75
C ASN A 27 8.33 8.98 -6.08
N PHE A 28 8.03 7.69 -6.26
CA PHE A 28 9.00 6.68 -6.73
C PHE A 28 8.70 6.38 -8.21
N SER A 29 9.60 6.78 -9.11
CA SER A 29 9.38 6.72 -10.57
C SER A 29 10.25 5.64 -11.13
N ASP A 30 9.75 5.01 -12.19
CA ASP A 30 10.55 4.14 -13.03
C ASP A 30 11.20 3.06 -12.15
N ASP A 31 12.53 2.98 -12.16
CA ASP A 31 13.27 1.94 -11.45
C ASP A 31 13.38 2.15 -9.93
N LEU A 32 12.79 3.23 -9.41
CA LEU A 32 12.65 3.46 -7.97
C LEU A 32 11.33 2.89 -7.48
N GLY A 33 11.37 2.02 -6.47
CA GLY A 33 10.16 1.59 -5.76
C GLY A 33 9.32 0.52 -6.47
N ARG A 34 9.94 -0.35 -7.28
CA ARG A 34 9.27 -1.46 -8.00
C ARG A 34 8.52 -2.45 -7.10
N CYS A 35 8.88 -2.53 -5.81
CA CYS A 35 8.17 -3.33 -4.82
C CYS A 35 7.84 -2.44 -3.62
N VAL A 36 6.55 -2.26 -3.34
CA VAL A 36 6.06 -1.54 -2.17
C VAL A 36 5.49 -2.53 -1.18
N VAL A 37 6.04 -2.52 0.03
CA VAL A 37 5.59 -3.37 1.13
C VAL A 37 4.90 -2.49 2.18
N MET A 38 3.58 -2.62 2.30
CA MET A 38 2.78 -1.97 3.33
C MET A 38 2.75 -2.90 4.55
N VAL A 39 3.52 -2.57 5.58
CA VAL A 39 3.59 -3.37 6.82
C VAL A 39 2.55 -2.88 7.81
N GLY A 40 1.60 -3.77 8.16
CA GLY A 40 0.53 -3.44 9.09
C GLY A 40 -0.55 -2.54 8.49
N MET A 41 -1.34 -1.92 9.37
CA MET A 41 -2.40 -0.97 9.02
C MET A 41 -2.23 0.31 9.83
N PRO A 42 -2.15 1.50 9.18
CA PRO A 42 -1.92 2.79 9.83
C PRO A 42 -3.20 3.33 10.49
N PHE A 43 -3.70 2.62 11.50
CA PHE A 43 -4.85 3.09 12.26
C PHE A 43 -4.52 4.36 13.05
N PRO A 44 -5.42 5.36 13.08
CA PRO A 44 -5.23 6.53 13.91
C PRO A 44 -5.35 6.17 15.39
N ASN A 45 -4.78 7.00 16.26
CA ASN A 45 -4.89 6.83 17.71
C ASN A 45 -6.35 7.02 18.17
N ILE A 46 -7.00 5.92 18.57
CA ILE A 46 -8.40 5.92 19.03
C ILE A 46 -8.60 6.72 20.32
N ASN A 47 -7.53 6.95 21.07
CA ASN A 47 -7.55 7.66 22.34
C ASN A 47 -7.40 9.17 22.16
N SER A 48 -7.27 9.66 20.93
CA SER A 48 -7.27 11.10 20.66
C SER A 48 -8.65 11.70 20.98
N PRO A 49 -8.75 12.73 21.85
CA PRO A 49 -10.01 13.38 22.18
C PRO A 49 -10.75 13.89 20.93
N GLU A 50 -10.00 14.43 19.97
CA GLU A 50 -10.54 14.96 18.72
C GLU A 50 -11.22 13.86 17.87
N LEU A 51 -10.63 12.66 17.86
CA LEU A 51 -11.19 11.53 17.13
C LEU A 51 -12.40 10.96 17.86
N GLN A 52 -12.35 10.86 19.19
CA GLN A 52 -13.47 10.39 20.00
C GLN A 52 -14.70 11.29 19.86
N GLU A 53 -14.51 12.62 19.90
CA GLU A 53 -15.59 13.57 19.68
C GLU A 53 -16.17 13.48 18.27
N LYS A 54 -15.32 13.35 17.25
CA LYS A 54 -15.78 13.13 15.87
C LYS A 54 -16.58 11.82 15.73
N MET A 55 -16.13 10.74 16.35
CA MET A 55 -16.84 9.46 16.35
C MET A 55 -18.20 9.59 17.07
N SER A 56 -18.23 10.21 18.26
CA SER A 56 -19.46 10.44 19.02
C SER A 56 -20.46 11.31 18.25
N TYR A 57 -19.97 12.37 17.61
CA TYR A 57 -20.79 13.24 16.78
C TYR A 57 -21.40 12.45 15.61
N LEU A 58 -20.60 11.72 14.83
CA LEU A 58 -21.08 10.92 13.70
C LEU A 58 -22.06 9.84 14.14
N ASP A 59 -21.81 9.17 15.26
CA ASP A 59 -22.70 8.15 15.81
C ASP A 59 -24.06 8.71 16.27
N LYS A 60 -24.14 10.01 16.60
CA LYS A 60 -25.41 10.71 16.93
C LYS A 60 -26.19 11.13 15.68
N ILE A 61 -25.51 11.56 14.62
CA ILE A 61 -26.16 12.20 13.46
C ILE A 61 -26.42 11.24 12.29
N LEU A 62 -25.70 10.12 12.21
CA LEU A 62 -25.82 9.16 11.09
C LEU A 62 -26.36 7.81 11.58
N PRO A 63 -27.22 7.15 10.78
CA PRO A 63 -27.66 5.80 11.09
C PRO A 63 -26.51 4.79 10.92
N LYS A 64 -26.59 3.68 11.67
CA LYS A 64 -25.66 2.56 11.50
C LYS A 64 -25.81 1.97 10.10
N THR A 65 -24.68 1.68 9.45
CA THR A 65 -24.66 0.99 8.14
C THR A 65 -24.28 -0.47 8.36
N GLY A 66 -25.17 -1.39 8.03
CA GLY A 66 -24.92 -2.84 8.19
C GLY A 66 -24.52 -3.23 9.62
N GLY A 67 -25.13 -2.61 10.63
CA GLY A 67 -24.82 -2.85 12.05
C GLY A 67 -23.53 -2.19 12.56
N THR A 68 -22.75 -1.54 11.70
CA THR A 68 -21.50 -0.85 12.08
C THR A 68 -21.76 0.63 12.41
N SER A 69 -21.14 1.14 13.47
CA SER A 69 -21.27 2.55 13.84
C SER A 69 -20.52 3.46 12.84
N PRO A 70 -21.08 4.62 12.47
CA PRO A 70 -20.41 5.63 11.65
C PRO A 70 -19.00 6.00 12.15
N GLY A 71 -18.80 6.12 13.46
CA GLY A 71 -17.51 6.39 14.07
C GLY A 71 -16.48 5.29 13.82
N LYS A 72 -16.88 4.01 13.90
CA LYS A 72 -15.98 2.89 13.55
C LYS A 72 -15.65 2.88 12.06
N LEU A 73 -16.62 3.18 11.20
CA LEU A 73 -16.40 3.32 9.76
C LEU A 73 -15.41 4.45 9.45
N LEU A 74 -15.50 5.58 10.15
CA LEU A 74 -14.54 6.68 10.03
C LEU A 74 -13.11 6.21 10.31
N VAL A 75 -12.88 5.49 11.41
CA VAL A 75 -11.54 4.99 11.78
C VAL A 75 -10.95 4.09 10.70
N GLU A 76 -11.75 3.15 10.18
CA GLU A 76 -11.31 2.29 9.08
C GLU A 76 -11.06 3.07 7.79
N ASN A 77 -11.88 4.09 7.49
CA ASN A 77 -11.73 4.91 6.30
C ASN A 77 -10.47 5.79 6.38
N LEU A 78 -10.14 6.33 7.54
CA LEU A 78 -8.90 7.08 7.77
C LEU A 78 -7.68 6.19 7.52
N CYS A 79 -7.69 4.97 8.06
CA CYS A 79 -6.63 4.00 7.84
C CYS A 79 -6.47 3.67 6.34
N MET A 80 -7.56 3.33 5.65
CA MET A 80 -7.49 2.95 4.24
C MET A 80 -7.18 4.13 3.32
N LYS A 81 -7.57 5.36 3.69
CA LYS A 81 -7.15 6.57 2.99
C LYS A 81 -5.63 6.72 3.01
N ALA A 82 -5.01 6.54 4.18
CA ALA A 82 -3.55 6.63 4.32
C ALA A 82 -2.83 5.53 3.51
N VAL A 83 -3.31 4.28 3.58
CA VAL A 83 -2.79 3.16 2.79
C VAL A 83 -2.88 3.45 1.29
N ASN A 84 -4.07 3.83 0.82
CA ASN A 84 -4.34 4.08 -0.60
C ASN A 84 -3.52 5.26 -1.14
N GLN A 85 -3.27 6.27 -0.29
CA GLN A 85 -2.38 7.38 -0.64
C GLN A 85 -0.95 6.90 -0.82
N SER A 86 -0.41 6.10 0.11
CA SER A 86 0.96 5.59 0.00
C SER A 86 1.16 4.66 -1.19
N ILE A 87 0.27 3.69 -1.42
CA ILE A 87 0.41 2.75 -2.55
C ILE A 87 0.16 3.43 -3.91
N GLY A 88 -0.67 4.47 -3.95
CA GLY A 88 -0.91 5.26 -5.16
C GLY A 88 0.29 6.08 -5.62
N ARG A 89 1.34 6.22 -4.79
CA ARG A 89 2.62 6.84 -5.20
C ARG A 89 3.54 5.90 -5.98
N ALA A 90 3.26 4.60 -5.94
CA ALA A 90 4.12 3.56 -6.52
C ALA A 90 3.87 3.32 -8.01
N ILE A 91 2.69 3.69 -8.52
CA ILE A 91 2.29 3.44 -9.91
C ILE A 91 1.74 4.75 -10.47
N ARG A 92 2.52 5.39 -11.33
CA ARG A 92 2.26 6.79 -11.72
C ARG A 92 1.54 6.95 -13.05
N HIS A 93 1.77 6.05 -13.99
CA HIS A 93 1.21 6.12 -15.34
C HIS A 93 0.92 4.72 -15.87
N ARG A 94 0.25 4.66 -17.02
CA ARG A 94 -0.22 3.42 -17.65
C ARG A 94 0.89 2.40 -17.90
N GLU A 95 2.09 2.88 -18.25
CA GLU A 95 3.25 2.02 -18.53
C GLU A 95 4.09 1.66 -17.29
N ASP A 96 3.72 2.19 -16.12
CA ASP A 96 4.45 1.93 -14.88
C ASP A 96 3.97 0.63 -14.24
N TYR A 97 4.89 -0.08 -13.59
CA TYR A 97 4.59 -1.35 -12.95
C TYR A 97 5.33 -1.49 -11.63
N ALA A 98 4.59 -1.96 -10.63
CA ALA A 98 5.11 -2.29 -9.32
C ALA A 98 4.31 -3.46 -8.72
N THR A 99 4.95 -4.17 -7.79
CA THR A 99 4.26 -5.10 -6.91
C THR A 99 3.91 -4.40 -5.61
N ILE A 100 2.71 -4.65 -5.09
CA ILE A 100 2.25 -4.13 -3.80
C ILE A 100 2.00 -5.33 -2.89
N VAL A 101 2.71 -5.38 -1.76
CA VAL A 101 2.55 -6.41 -0.74
C VAL A 101 1.89 -5.79 0.49
N LEU A 102 0.66 -6.20 0.78
CA LEU A 102 -0.09 -5.78 1.96
C LEU A 102 0.14 -6.80 3.09
N LEU A 103 1.04 -6.49 4.02
CA LEU A 103 1.49 -7.41 5.06
C LEU A 103 0.70 -7.20 6.36
N ASP A 104 -0.56 -7.65 6.37
CA ASP A 104 -1.41 -7.76 7.56
C ASP A 104 -2.61 -8.67 7.29
N HIS A 105 -2.95 -9.59 8.20
CA HIS A 105 -4.11 -10.49 8.02
C HIS A 105 -5.43 -9.71 7.88
N ARG A 106 -5.53 -8.51 8.47
CA ARG A 106 -6.75 -7.70 8.46
C ARG A 106 -7.12 -7.22 7.06
N TYR A 107 -6.17 -7.16 6.14
CA TYR A 107 -6.47 -6.89 4.73
C TYR A 107 -7.34 -7.97 4.08
N THR A 108 -7.45 -9.18 4.64
CA THR A 108 -8.35 -10.23 4.10
C THR A 108 -9.82 -9.99 4.45
N ARG A 109 -10.13 -9.06 5.36
CA ARG A 109 -11.51 -8.75 5.76
C ARG A 109 -12.26 -8.10 4.59
N PRO A 110 -13.48 -8.56 4.24
CA PRO A 110 -14.24 -7.99 3.12
C PRO A 110 -14.49 -6.47 3.24
N SER A 111 -14.69 -5.96 4.46
CA SER A 111 -14.88 -4.53 4.72
C SER A 111 -13.64 -3.68 4.45
N ILE A 112 -12.44 -4.28 4.50
CA ILE A 112 -11.17 -3.62 4.22
C ILE A 112 -10.82 -3.77 2.73
N LEU A 113 -10.96 -4.97 2.16
CA LEU A 113 -10.75 -5.20 0.72
C LEU A 113 -11.65 -4.34 -0.15
N SER A 114 -12.89 -4.08 0.29
CA SER A 114 -13.81 -3.22 -0.46
C SER A 114 -13.38 -1.76 -0.52
N LYS A 115 -12.49 -1.32 0.38
CA LYS A 115 -11.94 0.04 0.45
C LYS A 115 -10.65 0.21 -0.35
N LEU A 116 -10.11 -0.86 -0.91
CA LEU A 116 -9.00 -0.76 -1.88
C LEU A 116 -9.51 -0.20 -3.21
N PRO A 117 -8.67 0.53 -3.95
CA PRO A 117 -9.00 1.01 -5.29
C PRO A 117 -9.37 -0.16 -6.21
N SER A 118 -10.35 0.07 -7.10
CA SER A 118 -10.85 -0.95 -8.04
C SER A 118 -9.74 -1.57 -8.89
N TRP A 119 -8.73 -0.78 -9.26
CA TRP A 119 -7.61 -1.21 -10.08
C TRP A 119 -6.64 -2.19 -9.37
N ILE A 120 -6.57 -2.19 -8.03
CA ILE A 120 -5.79 -3.17 -7.25
C ILE A 120 -6.66 -4.34 -6.82
N LYS A 121 -7.90 -4.04 -6.42
CA LYS A 121 -8.80 -4.99 -5.73
C LYS A 121 -8.98 -6.29 -6.52
N GLY A 122 -9.16 -6.22 -7.84
CA GLY A 122 -9.35 -7.40 -8.69
C GLY A 122 -8.10 -8.27 -8.88
N GLN A 123 -6.92 -7.72 -8.61
CA GLN A 123 -5.61 -8.40 -8.73
C GLN A 123 -5.03 -8.78 -7.36
N THR A 124 -5.78 -8.56 -6.27
CA THR A 124 -5.32 -8.83 -4.91
C THR A 124 -5.57 -10.30 -4.57
N HIS A 125 -4.50 -11.01 -4.21
CA HIS A 125 -4.56 -12.40 -3.75
C HIS A 125 -4.14 -12.47 -2.29
N ALA A 126 -4.91 -13.18 -1.47
CA ALA A 126 -4.58 -13.43 -0.08
C ALA A 126 -3.76 -14.72 0.02
N GLU A 127 -2.52 -14.61 0.49
CA GLU A 127 -1.64 -15.75 0.72
C GLU A 127 -1.29 -15.81 2.21
N THR A 128 -1.28 -17.02 2.78
CA THR A 128 -0.98 -17.23 4.21
C THR A 128 0.49 -17.52 4.47
N SER A 129 1.29 -17.71 3.42
CA SER A 129 2.70 -18.08 3.52
C SER A 129 3.57 -17.29 2.55
N PHE A 130 4.85 -17.16 2.88
CA PHE A 130 5.81 -16.33 2.15
C PHE A 130 6.23 -16.92 0.78
N GLY A 131 6.32 -18.24 0.68
CA GLY A 131 6.78 -18.93 -0.53
C GLY A 131 5.95 -18.61 -1.80
N PRO A 132 4.61 -18.76 -1.77
CA PRO A 132 3.73 -18.38 -2.87
C PRO A 132 3.87 -16.91 -3.28
N VAL A 133 3.98 -16.01 -2.30
CA VAL A 133 4.15 -14.57 -2.53
C VAL A 133 5.45 -14.28 -3.29
N LEU A 134 6.58 -14.83 -2.83
CA LEU A 134 7.86 -14.66 -3.54
C LEU A 134 7.83 -15.25 -4.95
N LYS A 135 7.20 -16.42 -5.12
CA LYS A 135 7.04 -17.05 -6.43
C LYS A 135 6.23 -16.16 -7.38
N ALA A 136 5.15 -15.56 -6.90
CA ALA A 136 4.30 -14.65 -7.67
C ALA A 136 5.04 -13.36 -8.06
N ILE A 137 5.75 -12.73 -7.11
CA ILE A 137 6.58 -11.55 -7.36
C ILE A 137 7.66 -11.86 -8.39
N GLY A 138 8.39 -12.96 -8.21
CA GLY A 138 9.45 -13.37 -9.14
C GLY A 138 8.91 -13.67 -10.54
N LYS A 139 7.71 -14.27 -10.65
CA LYS A 139 7.04 -14.49 -11.94
C LYS A 139 6.69 -13.15 -12.60
N PHE A 140 6.05 -12.25 -11.86
CA PHE A 140 5.64 -10.93 -12.36
C PHE A 140 6.81 -10.15 -12.98
N PHE A 141 7.96 -10.06 -12.30
CA PHE A 141 9.12 -9.33 -12.83
C PHE A 141 9.78 -10.03 -14.03
N ARG A 142 9.78 -11.37 -14.09
CA ARG A 142 10.26 -12.08 -15.28
C ARG A 142 9.36 -11.81 -16.49
N ASP A 143 8.05 -11.88 -16.32
CA ASP A 143 7.07 -11.63 -17.38
C ASP A 143 7.19 -10.19 -17.91
N LYS A 144 7.46 -9.21 -17.03
CA LYS A 144 7.69 -7.81 -17.42
C LYS A 144 9.03 -7.59 -18.13
N LYS A 145 10.09 -8.27 -17.72
CA LYS A 145 11.40 -8.18 -18.39
C LYS A 145 11.34 -8.71 -19.83
N ILE A 146 10.69 -9.85 -20.04
CA ILE A 146 10.51 -10.45 -21.39
C ILE A 146 9.72 -9.52 -22.33
N CYS A 147 8.75 -8.77 -21.80
CA CYS A 147 7.98 -7.80 -22.59
C CYS A 147 8.78 -6.54 -22.93
N GLY A 148 9.70 -6.10 -22.04
CA GLY A 148 10.57 -4.95 -22.28
C GLY A 148 11.63 -5.20 -23.35
N ASP A 149 12.22 -6.40 -23.35
CA ASP A 149 13.28 -6.80 -24.30
C ASP A 149 12.74 -7.10 -25.72
N ALA A 150 11.42 -7.12 -25.93
CA ALA A 150 10.78 -7.38 -27.22
C ALA A 150 10.42 -6.09 -28.00
N VAL A 151 10.71 -4.92 -27.43
CA VAL A 151 10.38 -3.59 -27.99
C VAL A 151 11.64 -2.76 -28.30
N GLU A 152 12.84 -3.28 -28.01
CA GLU A 152 14.13 -2.83 -28.57
C GLU A 152 14.56 -3.73 -29.73
#